data_AF-V5HU93-F1
#
_entry.id   AF-V5HU93-F1
#
_cell.length_a   1.000
_cell.length_b   1.000
_cell.length_c   1.000
_cell.angle_alpha   90.00
_cell.angle_beta   90.00
_cell.angle_gamma   90.00
#
_symmetry.space_group_name_H-M   'P 1'
#
loop_
_entity.id
_entity.type
_entity.pdbx_description
1 polymer ?
#
loop_
_entity_poly.entity_id
_entity_poly.type
_entity_poly.pdbx_seq_one_letter_code
_entity_poly.pdbx_strand_id
1 'polypeptide(L)'
;MIGNQGGFSLFQMMEDINRRLDEQEQTLKEQRQTLDEQRWNEISYRAIELVNLSPQAHKFKADRQKRNAHVHGANIKLDLEVVHWLQNNNERKLVAAKQGFQVIYDLSFDEASSLIPTAPTEIIQFINRRSNLDLLHYYNSCNTQEITDMKKICTDAFDLWKESHRHGTAYPKDEIQAKRSEYDTLESKWESRKSGGNKGRKSRGNNREVRTSK
;
A
#
# COMPACT_ATOMS: atom_id res chain seq x y z
N MET A 1 39.91 59.42 14.37
CA MET A 1 39.91 57.98 14.03
C MET A 1 38.48 57.60 13.67
N ILE A 2 38.15 57.58 12.38
CA ILE A 2 36.82 57.16 11.91
C ILE A 2 36.95 55.66 11.65
N GLY A 3 36.56 54.85 12.64
CA GLY A 3 36.58 53.39 12.54
C GLY A 3 35.47 52.93 11.60
N ASN A 4 35.82 52.08 10.65
CA ASN A 4 34.94 51.51 9.62
C ASN A 4 33.92 50.55 10.24
N GLN A 5 32.87 51.09 10.89
CA GLN A 5 31.80 50.31 11.55
C GLN A 5 31.04 49.39 10.57
N GLY A 6 30.99 49.74 9.28
CA GLY A 6 30.33 48.94 8.25
C GLY A 6 31.04 47.61 7.95
N GLY A 7 32.39 47.58 8.03
CA GLY A 7 33.16 46.37 7.79
C GLY A 7 32.94 45.30 8.86
N PHE A 8 32.89 45.70 10.13
CA PHE A 8 32.66 44.78 11.26
C PHE A 8 31.27 44.15 11.23
N SER A 9 30.25 44.92 10.84
CA SER A 9 28.88 44.42 10.66
C SER A 9 28.76 43.39 9.52
N LEU A 10 29.52 43.56 8.43
CA LEU A 10 29.58 42.59 7.33
C LEU A 10 30.24 41.28 7.75
N PHE A 11 31.33 41.32 8.53
CA PHE A 11 31.96 40.11 9.06
C PHE A 11 31.04 39.34 10.00
N GLN A 12 30.34 40.03 10.91
CA GLN A 12 29.35 39.41 11.79
C GLN A 12 28.19 38.78 11.00
N MET A 13 27.74 39.43 9.92
CA MET A 13 26.70 38.88 9.05
C MET A 13 27.20 37.66 8.27
N MET A 14 28.45 37.65 7.79
CA MET A 14 29.06 36.49 7.16
C MET A 14 29.24 35.32 8.13
N GLU A 15 29.67 35.57 9.37
CA GLU A 15 29.76 34.54 10.40
C GLU A 15 28.39 33.95 10.74
N ASP A 16 27.36 34.79 10.86
CA ASP A 16 25.98 34.33 11.10
C ASP A 16 25.43 33.52 9.93
N ILE A 17 25.70 33.93 8.69
CA ILE A 17 25.30 33.18 7.48
C ILE A 17 26.02 31.83 7.44
N ASN A 18 27.32 31.79 7.69
CA ASN A 18 28.09 30.54 7.70
C ASN A 18 27.57 29.59 8.78
N ARG A 19 27.31 30.10 10.00
CA ARG A 19 26.72 29.28 11.08
C ARG A 19 25.36 28.70 10.66
N ARG A 20 24.50 29.51 10.04
CA ARG A 20 23.18 29.06 9.56
C ARG A 20 23.30 28.03 8.43
N LEU A 21 24.29 28.16 7.55
CA LEU A 21 24.55 27.17 6.51
C LEU A 21 25.00 25.84 7.11
N ASP A 22 25.91 25.86 8.07
CA ASP A 22 26.36 24.66 8.78
C ASP A 22 25.19 23.97 9.53
N GLU A 23 24.35 24.75 10.21
CA GLU A 23 23.13 24.25 10.87
C GLU A 23 22.14 23.63 9.88
N GLN A 24 21.95 24.23 8.70
CA GLN A 24 21.09 23.70 7.65
C GLN A 24 21.66 22.43 7.03
N GLU A 25 22.96 22.37 6.77
CA GLU A 25 23.63 21.18 6.24
C GLU A 25 23.53 20.02 7.22
N GLN A 26 23.75 20.27 8.51
CA GLN A 26 23.60 19.27 9.56
C GLN A 26 22.15 18.78 9.67
N THR A 27 21.17 19.70 9.63
CA THR A 27 19.73 19.35 9.64
C THR A 27 19.37 18.48 8.43
N LEU A 28 19.84 18.83 7.23
CA LEU A 28 19.60 18.05 6.02
C LEU A 28 20.22 16.65 6.11
N LYS A 29 21.40 16.53 6.70
CA LYS A 29 22.06 15.25 6.93
C LYS A 29 21.26 14.35 7.86
N GLU A 30 20.78 14.89 8.98
CA GLU A 30 19.95 14.17 9.95
C GLU A 30 18.60 13.74 9.35
N GLN A 31 17.98 14.61 8.56
CA GLN A 31 16.75 14.29 7.82
C GLN A 31 16.97 13.16 6.82
N ARG A 32 18.08 13.18 6.07
CA ARG A 32 18.42 12.10 5.14
C ARG A 32 18.62 10.77 5.85
N GLN A 33 19.37 10.75 6.95
CA GLN A 33 19.56 9.55 7.76
C GLN A 33 18.23 8.99 8.27
N THR A 34 17.35 9.86 8.78
CA THR A 34 16.02 9.46 9.25
C THR A 34 15.18 8.87 8.12
N LEU A 35 15.21 9.46 6.93
CA LEU A 35 14.49 8.95 5.76
C LEU A 35 15.04 7.61 5.29
N ASP A 36 16.36 7.43 5.29
CA ASP A 36 17.00 6.17 4.92
C ASP A 36 16.64 5.05 5.91
N GLU A 37 16.62 5.33 7.21
CA GLU A 37 16.18 4.39 8.25
C GLU A 37 14.70 4.01 8.10
N GLN A 38 13.83 5.00 7.85
CA GLN A 38 12.42 4.75 7.59
C GLN A 38 12.23 3.88 6.34
N ARG A 39 12.97 4.18 5.27
CA ARG A 39 12.92 3.41 4.03
C ARG A 39 13.38 1.98 4.24
N TRP A 40 14.47 1.79 4.97
CA TRP A 40 14.99 0.48 5.33
C TRP A 40 13.97 -0.35 6.09
N ASN A 41 13.32 0.25 7.09
CA ASN A 41 12.30 -0.39 7.88
C ASN A 41 11.11 -0.81 7.00
N GLU A 42 10.63 0.08 6.13
CA GLU A 42 9.54 -0.21 5.19
C GLU A 42 9.86 -1.40 4.28
N ILE A 43 11.03 -1.40 3.62
CA ILE A 43 11.47 -2.50 2.76
C ILE A 43 11.57 -3.81 3.56
N SER A 44 12.14 -3.75 4.76
CA SER A 44 12.31 -4.93 5.62
C SER A 44 10.98 -5.54 6.05
N TYR A 45 10.00 -4.71 6.43
CA TYR A 45 8.67 -5.18 6.80
C TYR A 45 7.93 -5.79 5.62
N ARG A 46 7.94 -5.13 4.46
CA ARG A 46 7.32 -5.65 3.23
C ARG A 46 7.96 -6.96 2.77
N ALA A 47 9.29 -7.09 2.87
CA ALA A 47 9.98 -8.34 2.56
C ALA A 47 9.49 -9.49 3.44
N ILE A 48 9.27 -9.24 4.73
CA ILE A 48 8.71 -10.23 5.66
C ILE A 48 7.27 -10.59 5.28
N GLU A 49 6.44 -9.62 4.90
CA GLU A 49 5.05 -9.87 4.46
C GLU A 49 5.00 -10.75 3.21
N LEU A 50 5.77 -10.41 2.17
CA LEU A 50 5.85 -11.20 0.94
C LEU A 50 6.30 -12.63 1.22
N VAL A 51 7.38 -12.81 1.99
CA VAL A 51 7.87 -14.15 2.34
C VAL A 51 6.83 -14.95 3.14
N ASN A 52 6.06 -14.29 4.02
CA ASN A 52 5.03 -14.97 4.82
C ASN A 52 3.77 -15.35 4.04
N LEU A 53 3.52 -14.71 2.90
CA LEU A 53 2.41 -15.01 1.99
C LEU A 53 2.75 -16.08 0.95
N SER A 54 4.02 -16.49 0.87
CA SER A 54 4.42 -17.64 0.03
C SER A 54 3.70 -18.92 0.47
N PRO A 55 3.28 -19.79 -0.47
CA PRO A 55 2.81 -21.14 -0.15
C PRO A 55 3.83 -21.96 0.66
N GLN A 56 5.12 -21.64 0.58
CA GLN A 56 6.18 -22.30 1.34
C GLN A 56 6.26 -21.84 2.81
N ALA A 57 5.43 -20.86 3.20
CA ALA A 57 5.42 -20.27 4.54
C ALA A 57 4.79 -21.15 5.61
N HIS A 58 4.50 -22.43 5.35
CA HIS A 58 4.01 -23.42 6.34
C HIS A 58 4.82 -23.47 7.66
N LYS A 59 6.00 -22.85 7.70
CA LYS A 59 6.86 -22.70 8.90
C LYS A 59 6.50 -21.52 9.82
N PHE A 60 5.58 -20.62 9.44
CA PHE A 60 5.23 -19.43 10.22
C PHE A 60 3.78 -19.51 10.73
N LYS A 61 3.57 -19.28 12.03
CA LYS A 61 2.27 -19.47 12.73
C LYS A 61 1.12 -18.77 11.97
N ALA A 62 0.09 -19.54 11.60
CA ALA A 62 -1.09 -19.09 10.85
C ALA A 62 -1.75 -17.82 11.43
N ASP A 63 -1.79 -17.67 12.75
CA ASP A 63 -2.36 -16.49 13.41
C ASP A 63 -1.51 -15.23 13.30
N ARG A 64 -0.19 -15.37 13.08
CA ARG A 64 0.71 -14.23 12.84
C ARG A 64 0.69 -13.83 11.37
N GLN A 65 0.58 -14.79 10.46
CA GLN A 65 0.39 -14.56 9.02
C GLN A 65 -0.90 -13.80 8.74
N LYS A 66 -2.02 -14.23 9.35
CA LYS A 66 -3.32 -13.57 9.22
C LYS A 66 -3.35 -12.16 9.83
N ARG A 67 -2.49 -11.86 10.81
CA ARG A 67 -2.40 -10.50 11.39
C ARG A 67 -1.47 -9.58 10.61
N ASN A 68 -0.30 -10.06 10.20
CA ASN A 68 0.72 -9.23 9.56
C ASN A 68 0.33 -8.86 8.12
N ALA A 69 -0.16 -9.80 7.31
CA ALA A 69 -0.62 -9.50 5.95
C ALA A 69 -1.86 -8.56 5.90
N HIS A 70 -2.45 -8.25 7.05
CA HIS A 70 -3.64 -7.41 7.19
C HIS A 70 -3.33 -5.98 7.66
N VAL A 71 -2.08 -5.65 8.02
CA VAL A 71 -1.74 -4.32 8.54
C VAL A 71 -1.44 -3.32 7.43
N HIS A 72 -0.88 -3.78 6.31
CA HIS A 72 -0.49 -2.92 5.20
C HIS A 72 -1.27 -3.29 3.95
N GLY A 73 -1.85 -2.27 3.29
CA GLY A 73 -2.50 -2.45 2.00
C GLY A 73 -1.53 -2.91 0.92
N ALA A 74 -2.07 -3.37 -0.20
CA ALA A 74 -1.32 -3.67 -1.40
C ALA A 74 -0.66 -2.39 -1.96
N ASN A 75 0.61 -2.52 -2.32
CA ASN A 75 1.40 -1.50 -2.98
C ASN A 75 2.39 -2.16 -3.94
N ILE A 76 1.93 -2.41 -5.17
CA ILE A 76 2.70 -3.19 -6.15
C ILE A 76 4.06 -2.58 -6.48
N LYS A 77 4.17 -1.25 -6.50
CA LYS A 77 5.44 -0.58 -6.79
C LYS A 77 6.46 -0.81 -5.68
N LEU A 78 6.05 -0.65 -4.43
CA LEU A 78 6.89 -0.93 -3.28
C LEU A 78 7.29 -2.40 -3.22
N ASP A 79 6.36 -3.31 -3.49
CA ASP A 79 6.66 -4.74 -3.44
C ASP A 79 7.59 -5.19 -4.56
N LEU A 80 7.48 -4.60 -5.77
CA LEU A 80 8.47 -4.81 -6.83
C LEU A 80 9.85 -4.36 -6.38
N GLU A 81 9.95 -3.16 -5.80
CA GLU A 81 11.23 -2.65 -5.29
C GLU A 81 11.81 -3.54 -4.19
N VAL A 82 10.97 -4.04 -3.28
CA VAL A 82 11.38 -4.97 -2.23
C VAL A 82 11.94 -6.26 -2.83
N VAL A 83 11.29 -6.83 -3.84
CA VAL A 83 11.78 -8.05 -4.50
C VAL A 83 13.09 -7.78 -5.26
N HIS A 84 13.21 -6.63 -5.94
CA HIS A 84 14.48 -6.21 -6.56
C HIS A 84 15.59 -6.01 -5.52
N TRP A 85 15.27 -5.40 -4.38
CA TRP A 85 16.22 -5.23 -3.28
C TRP A 85 16.68 -6.60 -2.74
N LEU A 86 15.76 -7.54 -2.55
CA LEU A 86 16.08 -8.91 -2.12
C LEU A 86 16.96 -9.65 -3.13
N GLN A 87 16.79 -9.41 -4.44
CA GLN A 87 17.63 -10.01 -5.47
C GLN A 87 19.11 -9.64 -5.30
N ASN A 88 19.38 -8.41 -4.83
CA ASN A 88 20.74 -7.92 -4.63
C ASN A 88 21.29 -8.19 -3.21
N ASN A 89 20.43 -8.46 -2.22
CA ASN A 89 20.83 -8.47 -0.81
C ASN A 89 20.51 -9.76 -0.06
N ASN A 90 19.56 -10.58 -0.52
CA ASN A 90 19.11 -11.77 0.19
C ASN A 90 18.44 -12.81 -0.72
N GLU A 91 19.26 -13.51 -1.50
CA GLU A 91 18.81 -14.54 -2.45
C GLU A 91 17.98 -15.66 -1.78
N ARG A 92 18.28 -16.01 -0.52
CA ARG A 92 17.54 -17.04 0.23
C ARG A 92 16.06 -16.72 0.39
N LYS A 93 15.69 -15.44 0.49
CA LYS A 93 14.30 -15.00 0.63
C LYS A 93 13.64 -14.69 -0.71
N LEU A 94 14.40 -14.55 -1.79
CA LEU A 94 13.92 -14.07 -3.08
C LEU A 94 12.79 -14.95 -3.64
N VAL A 95 12.98 -16.28 -3.65
CA VAL A 95 11.99 -17.21 -4.21
C VAL A 95 10.65 -17.12 -3.47
N ALA A 96 10.69 -17.11 -2.13
CA ALA A 96 9.49 -16.96 -1.31
C ALA A 96 8.84 -15.58 -1.50
N ALA A 97 9.63 -14.51 -1.59
CA ALA A 97 9.10 -13.17 -1.84
C ALA A 97 8.42 -13.06 -3.22
N LYS A 98 9.02 -13.62 -4.29
CA LYS A 98 8.38 -13.68 -5.63
C LYS A 98 7.06 -14.45 -5.60
N GLN A 99 6.99 -15.55 -4.86
CA GLN A 99 5.74 -16.31 -4.69
C GLN A 99 4.69 -15.52 -3.93
N GLY A 100 5.06 -14.87 -2.82
CA GLY A 100 4.14 -14.00 -2.08
C GLY A 100 3.63 -12.83 -2.92
N PHE A 101 4.52 -12.21 -3.71
CA PHE A 101 4.14 -11.18 -4.67
C PHE A 101 3.07 -11.69 -5.63
N GLN A 102 3.29 -12.86 -6.23
CA GLN A 102 2.34 -13.46 -7.15
C GLN A 102 1.00 -13.79 -6.46
N VAL A 103 1.02 -14.22 -5.20
CA VAL A 103 -0.21 -14.46 -4.43
C VAL A 103 -1.00 -13.18 -4.19
N ILE A 104 -0.33 -12.06 -3.92
CA ILE A 104 -1.00 -10.76 -3.69
C ILE A 104 -1.63 -10.22 -4.97
N TYR A 105 -0.85 -10.17 -6.04
CA TYR A 105 -1.21 -9.42 -7.25
C TYR A 105 -1.78 -10.27 -8.37
N ASP A 106 -1.73 -11.60 -8.24
CA ASP A 106 -2.08 -12.57 -9.28
C ASP A 106 -1.35 -12.28 -10.61
N LEU A 107 -0.10 -11.82 -10.45
CA LEU A 107 0.82 -11.44 -11.51
C LEU A 107 2.19 -12.02 -11.19
N SER A 108 2.82 -12.66 -12.17
CA SER A 108 4.19 -13.11 -11.97
C SER A 108 5.12 -11.90 -11.76
N PHE A 109 6.17 -12.06 -10.97
CA PHE A 109 7.13 -10.97 -10.73
C PHE A 109 7.76 -10.47 -12.03
N ASP A 110 8.12 -11.38 -12.95
CA ASP A 110 8.80 -11.00 -14.20
C ASP A 110 7.85 -10.23 -15.13
N GLU A 111 6.58 -10.64 -15.20
CA GLU A 111 5.54 -9.89 -15.92
C GLU A 111 5.33 -8.51 -15.31
N ALA A 112 5.15 -8.43 -13.99
CA ALA A 112 4.96 -7.15 -13.31
C ALA A 112 6.19 -6.22 -13.47
N SER A 113 7.40 -6.77 -13.42
CA SER A 113 8.64 -6.00 -13.62
C SER A 113 8.71 -5.36 -15.01
N SER A 114 8.09 -5.98 -16.02
CA SER A 114 8.02 -5.41 -17.38
C SER A 114 6.90 -4.39 -17.54
N LEU A 115 5.71 -4.65 -16.99
CA LEU A 115 4.50 -3.86 -17.23
C LEU A 115 4.42 -2.63 -16.32
N ILE A 116 4.65 -2.82 -15.02
CA ILE A 116 4.36 -1.83 -13.97
C ILE A 116 5.17 -0.52 -14.09
N PRO A 117 6.45 -0.52 -14.53
CA PRO A 117 7.18 0.73 -14.74
C PRO A 117 6.51 1.69 -15.74
N THR A 118 5.77 1.17 -16.72
CA THR A 118 5.09 1.97 -17.75
C THR A 118 3.59 2.12 -17.53
N ALA A 119 3.06 1.51 -16.45
CA ALA A 119 1.63 1.52 -16.18
C ALA A 119 1.13 2.91 -15.76
N PRO A 120 0.00 3.39 -16.31
CA PRO A 120 -0.67 4.59 -15.83
C PRO A 120 -1.04 4.46 -14.35
N THR A 121 -1.02 5.58 -13.64
CA THR A 121 -1.30 5.63 -12.20
C THR A 121 -2.63 4.99 -11.83
N GLU A 122 -3.67 5.16 -12.65
CA GLU A 122 -5.00 4.58 -12.41
C GLU A 122 -4.98 3.05 -12.47
N ILE A 123 -4.19 2.47 -13.39
CA ILE A 123 -4.01 1.02 -13.48
C ILE A 123 -3.32 0.47 -12.23
N ILE A 124 -2.28 1.17 -11.75
CA ILE A 124 -1.63 0.83 -10.47
C ILE A 124 -2.65 0.86 -9.32
N GLN A 125 -3.55 1.84 -9.31
CA GLN A 125 -4.61 1.92 -8.31
C GLN A 125 -5.58 0.75 -8.42
N PHE A 126 -6.01 0.34 -9.61
CA PHE A 126 -6.86 -0.84 -9.79
C PHE A 126 -6.19 -2.12 -9.29
N ILE A 127 -4.91 -2.34 -9.61
CA ILE A 127 -4.17 -3.51 -9.15
C ILE A 127 -4.10 -3.54 -7.61
N ASN A 128 -3.76 -2.41 -6.99
CA ASN A 128 -3.70 -2.30 -5.54
C ASN A 128 -5.10 -2.46 -4.90
N ARG A 129 -6.15 -1.86 -5.48
CA ARG A 129 -7.54 -1.99 -5.02
C ARG A 129 -7.99 -3.45 -5.06
N ARG A 130 -7.82 -4.14 -6.20
CA ARG A 130 -8.12 -5.58 -6.34
C ARG A 130 -7.48 -6.38 -5.20
N SER A 131 -6.16 -6.21 -5.04
CA SER A 131 -5.38 -6.95 -4.05
C SER A 131 -5.82 -6.63 -2.62
N ASN A 132 -6.20 -5.37 -2.33
CA ASN A 132 -6.78 -4.98 -1.04
C ASN A 132 -8.11 -5.66 -0.72
N LEU A 133 -8.94 -5.96 -1.73
CA LEU A 133 -10.21 -6.68 -1.53
C LEU A 133 -9.99 -8.11 -1.03
N ASP A 134 -8.81 -8.71 -1.28
CA ASP A 134 -8.39 -10.02 -0.76
C ASP A 134 -7.60 -9.91 0.54
N LEU A 135 -6.69 -8.92 0.64
CA LEU A 135 -5.76 -8.79 1.75
C LEU A 135 -6.37 -8.15 3.00
N LEU A 136 -7.12 -7.06 2.84
CA LEU A 136 -7.58 -6.29 3.98
C LEU A 136 -8.78 -6.98 4.62
N HIS A 137 -8.68 -7.24 5.92
CA HIS A 137 -9.78 -7.81 6.72
C HIS A 137 -11.10 -7.07 6.54
N TYR A 138 -11.01 -5.74 6.37
CA TYR A 138 -12.15 -4.85 6.12
C TYR A 138 -13.05 -5.35 4.98
N TYR A 139 -12.47 -5.88 3.91
CA TYR A 139 -13.16 -6.45 2.77
C TYR A 139 -13.31 -7.97 2.90
N ASN A 140 -12.23 -8.70 3.21
CA ASN A 140 -12.20 -10.16 3.21
C ASN A 140 -13.19 -10.80 4.21
N SER A 141 -13.47 -10.14 5.33
CA SER A 141 -14.45 -10.60 6.32
C SER A 141 -15.91 -10.61 5.85
N CYS A 142 -16.22 -9.99 4.71
CA CYS A 142 -17.57 -9.82 4.18
C CYS A 142 -17.58 -10.15 2.69
N ASN A 143 -17.50 -11.43 2.32
CA ASN A 143 -17.55 -11.84 0.90
C ASN A 143 -18.94 -11.64 0.30
N THR A 144 -19.24 -10.42 -0.15
CA THR A 144 -20.52 -10.05 -0.79
C THR A 144 -20.38 -10.00 -2.30
N GLN A 145 -21.51 -10.03 -3.01
CA GLN A 145 -21.52 -9.90 -4.47
C GLN A 145 -20.84 -8.60 -4.91
N GLU A 146 -21.02 -7.50 -4.17
CA GLU A 146 -20.34 -6.23 -4.48
C GLU A 146 -18.82 -6.35 -4.42
N ILE A 147 -18.25 -7.13 -3.49
CA ILE A 147 -16.80 -7.34 -3.46
C ILE A 147 -16.33 -8.13 -4.68
N THR A 148 -17.08 -9.17 -5.07
CA THR A 148 -16.81 -9.94 -6.28
C THR A 148 -16.86 -9.06 -7.54
N ASP A 149 -17.87 -8.21 -7.64
CA ASP A 149 -18.05 -7.29 -8.76
C ASP A 149 -16.94 -6.22 -8.78
N MET A 150 -16.54 -5.67 -7.62
CA MET A 150 -15.41 -4.75 -7.49
C MET A 150 -14.08 -5.39 -7.95
N LYS A 151 -13.83 -6.66 -7.57
CA LYS A 151 -12.65 -7.41 -8.05
C LYS A 151 -12.67 -7.55 -9.56
N LYS A 152 -13.82 -7.93 -10.13
CA LYS A 152 -14.00 -8.07 -11.57
C LYS A 152 -13.72 -6.76 -12.31
N ILE A 153 -14.26 -5.63 -11.83
CA ILE A 153 -14.01 -4.32 -12.41
C ILE A 153 -12.51 -3.99 -12.44
N CYS A 154 -11.79 -4.26 -11.36
CA CYS A 154 -10.34 -4.04 -11.33
C CYS A 154 -9.59 -4.93 -12.33
N THR A 155 -9.96 -6.21 -12.42
CA THR A 155 -9.37 -7.16 -13.38
C THR A 155 -9.65 -6.72 -14.81
N ASP A 156 -10.90 -6.40 -15.15
CA ASP A 156 -11.30 -5.92 -16.48
C ASP A 156 -10.51 -4.66 -16.88
N ALA A 157 -10.33 -3.70 -15.96
CA ALA A 157 -9.58 -2.48 -16.22
C ALA A 157 -8.09 -2.77 -16.48
N PHE A 158 -7.49 -3.67 -15.70
CA PHE A 158 -6.11 -4.09 -15.91
C PHE A 158 -5.93 -4.82 -17.24
N ASP A 159 -6.81 -5.77 -17.56
CA ASP A 159 -6.77 -6.55 -18.80
C ASP A 159 -6.97 -5.68 -20.03
N LEU A 160 -7.90 -4.72 -19.98
CA LEU A 160 -8.13 -3.76 -21.05
C LEU A 160 -6.88 -2.94 -21.35
N TRP A 161 -6.21 -2.43 -20.31
CA TRP A 161 -4.95 -1.72 -20.48
C TRP A 161 -3.83 -2.63 -21.00
N LYS A 162 -3.71 -3.82 -20.43
CA LYS A 162 -2.67 -4.80 -20.81
C LYS A 162 -2.79 -5.19 -22.28
N GLU A 163 -4.00 -5.36 -22.79
CA GLU A 163 -4.23 -5.67 -24.21
C GLU A 163 -3.89 -4.47 -25.11
N SER A 164 -4.28 -3.25 -24.71
CA SER A 164 -3.88 -2.04 -25.43
C SER A 164 -2.36 -1.87 -25.47
N HIS A 165 -1.68 -2.15 -24.35
CA HIS A 165 -0.23 -2.07 -24.24
C HIS A 165 0.45 -3.11 -25.14
N ARG A 166 -0.05 -4.35 -25.15
CA ARG A 166 0.46 -5.44 -26.01
C ARG A 166 0.37 -5.11 -27.50
N HIS A 167 -0.71 -4.47 -27.92
CA HIS A 167 -0.92 -4.12 -29.33
C HIS A 167 -0.36 -2.75 -29.72
N GLY A 168 0.23 -2.01 -28.78
CA GLY A 168 0.72 -0.66 -29.01
C GLY A 168 -0.39 0.32 -29.42
N THR A 169 -1.65 0.03 -29.06
CA THR A 169 -2.78 0.89 -29.35
C THR A 169 -2.85 2.05 -28.36
N ALA A 170 -3.62 3.08 -28.72
CA ALA A 170 -3.88 4.21 -27.82
C ALA A 170 -4.51 3.73 -26.51
N TYR A 171 -4.09 4.34 -25.41
CA TYR A 171 -4.60 4.05 -24.08
C TYR A 171 -6.13 4.26 -24.02
N PRO A 172 -6.93 3.24 -23.61
CA PRO A 172 -8.40 3.28 -23.61
C PRO A 172 -8.92 4.09 -22.41
N LYS A 173 -8.66 5.41 -22.45
CA LYS A 173 -8.88 6.31 -21.32
C LYS A 173 -10.34 6.36 -20.88
N ASP A 174 -11.26 6.43 -21.83
CA ASP A 174 -12.68 6.63 -21.55
C ASP A 174 -13.29 5.37 -20.91
N GLU A 175 -12.91 4.18 -21.39
CA GLU A 175 -13.33 2.91 -20.83
C GLU A 175 -12.75 2.69 -19.42
N ILE A 176 -11.48 3.05 -19.20
CA ILE A 176 -10.88 2.97 -17.86
C ILE A 176 -11.57 3.94 -16.89
N GLN A 177 -11.91 5.15 -17.35
CA GLN A 177 -12.64 6.11 -16.54
C GLN A 177 -14.05 5.61 -16.20
N ALA A 178 -14.74 4.97 -17.14
CA ALA A 178 -16.03 4.34 -16.89
C ALA A 178 -15.93 3.23 -15.83
N LYS A 179 -14.92 2.36 -15.93
CA LYS A 179 -14.63 1.32 -14.92
C LYS A 179 -14.36 1.93 -13.54
N ARG A 180 -13.69 3.07 -13.48
CA ARG A 180 -13.43 3.79 -12.22
C ARG A 180 -14.72 4.29 -11.58
N SER A 181 -15.58 4.93 -12.36
CA SER A 181 -16.88 5.40 -11.87
C SER A 181 -17.79 4.25 -11.43
N GLU A 182 -17.77 3.12 -12.14
CA GLU A 182 -18.48 1.90 -11.76
C GLU A 182 -17.98 1.37 -10.40
N TYR A 183 -16.66 1.26 -10.23
CA TYR A 183 -16.04 0.85 -8.97
C TYR A 183 -16.44 1.77 -7.82
N ASP A 184 -16.26 3.08 -7.97
CA ASP A 184 -16.48 4.06 -6.90
C ASP A 184 -17.97 4.09 -6.46
N THR A 185 -18.89 3.89 -7.41
CA THR A 185 -20.34 3.75 -7.14
C THR A 185 -20.63 2.50 -6.31
N LEU A 186 -20.01 1.38 -6.68
CA LEU A 186 -20.20 0.10 -6.02
C LEU A 186 -19.61 0.08 -4.61
N GLU A 187 -18.41 0.66 -4.44
CA GLU A 187 -17.76 0.84 -3.14
C GLU A 187 -18.63 1.69 -2.21
N SER A 188 -19.10 2.85 -2.68
CA SER A 188 -19.99 3.73 -1.90
C SER A 188 -21.27 3.04 -1.43
N LYS A 189 -21.87 2.20 -2.30
CA LYS A 189 -23.06 1.40 -1.97
C LYS A 189 -22.76 0.35 -0.90
N TRP A 190 -21.62 -0.34 -1.02
CA TRP A 190 -21.21 -1.35 -0.05
C TRP A 190 -20.91 -0.73 1.33
N GLU A 191 -20.21 0.41 1.38
CA GLU A 191 -19.90 1.12 2.62
C GLU A 191 -21.15 1.62 3.35
N SER A 192 -22.11 2.13 2.58
CA SER A 192 -23.40 2.60 3.10
C SER A 192 -24.20 1.47 3.75
N ARG A 193 -24.22 0.28 3.12
CA ARG A 193 -24.87 -0.93 3.68
C ARG A 193 -24.21 -1.38 4.99
N LYS A 194 -22.88 -1.41 5.03
CA LYS A 194 -22.12 -1.80 6.22
C LYS A 194 -22.38 -0.85 7.40
N SER A 195 -22.43 0.45 7.12
CA SER A 195 -22.68 1.49 8.14
C SER A 195 -24.12 1.48 8.65
N GLY A 196 -25.10 1.13 7.80
CA GLY A 196 -26.51 1.01 8.18
C GLY A 196 -26.82 -0.21 9.07
N GLY A 197 -26.09 -1.32 8.90
CA GLY A 197 -26.32 -2.57 9.65
C GLY A 197 -25.95 -2.51 11.14
N ASN A 198 -25.13 -1.54 11.57
CA ASN A 198 -24.62 -1.48 12.94
C ASN A 198 -25.57 -0.73 13.92
N LYS A 199 -26.65 -0.10 13.43
CA LYS A 199 -27.64 0.60 14.29
C LYS A 199 -28.72 -0.32 14.88
N GLY A 200 -28.83 -1.59 14.45
CA GLY A 200 -29.91 -2.51 14.86
C GLY A 200 -29.59 -3.50 15.99
N ARG A 201 -28.36 -3.52 16.54
CA ARG A 201 -27.90 -4.57 17.48
C ARG A 201 -27.87 -4.17 18.96
N LYS A 202 -28.54 -3.08 19.35
CA LYS A 202 -28.72 -2.64 20.75
C LYS A 202 -30.20 -2.60 21.16
N SER A 203 -30.95 -3.69 21.01
CA SER A 203 -32.23 -3.86 21.73
C SER A 203 -32.70 -5.31 21.75
N ARG A 204 -32.00 -6.19 22.45
CA ARG A 204 -32.64 -7.37 23.05
C ARG A 204 -32.31 -7.37 24.53
N GLY A 205 -33.21 -6.74 25.28
CA GLY A 205 -33.17 -6.65 26.72
C GLY A 205 -33.24 -8.03 27.36
N ASN A 206 -32.49 -8.16 28.43
CA ASN A 206 -32.64 -9.21 29.43
C ASN A 206 -34.07 -9.15 30.01
N ASN A 207 -34.94 -10.06 29.59
CA ASN A 207 -36.07 -10.49 30.42
C ASN A 207 -35.72 -11.87 30.96
N ARG A 208 -35.07 -11.90 32.13
CA ARG A 208 -34.99 -13.09 32.98
C ARG A 208 -36.12 -12.96 33.99
N GLU A 209 -37.23 -13.63 33.72
CA GLU A 209 -38.30 -13.84 34.69
C GLU A 209 -37.74 -14.63 35.89
N VAL A 210 -37.80 -14.02 37.07
CA VAL A 210 -37.61 -14.71 38.34
C VAL A 210 -38.94 -15.36 38.69
N ARG A 211 -39.04 -16.67 38.46
CA ARG A 211 -40.06 -17.53 39.09
C ARG A 211 -39.40 -18.22 40.29
N THR A 212 -39.66 -17.73 41.49
CA THR A 212 -39.51 -18.50 42.72
C THR A 212 -40.87 -19.06 43.11
N SER A 213 -40.97 -20.39 43.08
CA SER A 213 -42.12 -21.18 43.52
C SER A 213 -42.35 -21.05 45.03
N LYS A 214 -43.61 -21.24 45.42
CA LYS A 214 -44.08 -21.42 46.80
C LYS A 214 -43.48 -22.65 47.47
#